data_AF-A0AA47MAK4-F1
#
_entry.id   AF-A0AA47MAK4-F1
#
_cell.length_a   1.000
_cell.length_b   1.000
_cell.length_c   1.000
_cell.angle_alpha   90.00
_cell.angle_beta   90.00
_cell.angle_gamma   90.00
#
_symmetry.space_group_name_H-M   'P 1'
#
loop_
_entity.id
_entity.type
_entity.pdbx_description
1 polymer ?
#
loop_
_entity_poly.entity_id
_entity_poly.type
_entity_poly.pdbx_seq_one_letter_code
_entity_poly.pdbx_strand_id
1 'polypeptide(L)'
;MYSVYGNTPKVPPITLQLQLNELKVYFEVDTGCSVTLMTWSDYSKLWDNAKVPEKCCLKLKTYIGERLEVLASHENVFKKLGTFKGPPTKIDEKDATPRFFKPRPATYVMKPRVEAELDRQKRILLSQSSLLNSLRP
;
A
#
# COMPACT_ATOMS: atom_id res chain seq x y z
N MET A 1 9.51 11.59 -10.86
CA MET A 1 8.79 11.39 -12.14
C MET A 1 8.99 12.68 -12.93
N TYR A 2 9.47 12.61 -14.17
CA TYR A 2 9.64 13.80 -15.02
C TYR A 2 8.46 13.86 -15.99
N SER A 3 7.92 15.06 -16.24
CA SER A 3 6.92 15.28 -17.28
C SER A 3 7.58 15.89 -18.51
N VAL A 4 7.12 15.47 -19.69
CA VAL A 4 7.50 16.07 -20.97
C VAL A 4 6.65 17.32 -21.16
N TYR A 5 7.28 18.46 -21.42
CA TYR A 5 6.56 19.70 -21.74
C TYR A 5 6.37 19.79 -23.26
N GLY A 6 5.13 19.80 -23.74
CA GLY A 6 4.76 19.85 -25.15
C GLY A 6 3.27 19.58 -25.38
N ASN A 7 2.79 19.73 -26.62
CA ASN A 7 1.39 19.49 -26.99
C ASN A 7 1.08 17.99 -27.14
N THR A 8 1.34 17.21 -26.09
CA THR A 8 0.96 15.80 -26.03
C THR A 8 -0.51 15.70 -25.66
N PRO A 9 -1.34 14.94 -26.39
CA PRO A 9 -2.74 14.76 -26.03
C PRO A 9 -2.83 14.21 -24.61
N LYS A 10 -3.52 14.95 -23.73
CA LYS A 10 -3.73 14.55 -22.35
C LYS A 10 -4.65 13.33 -22.33
N VAL A 11 -4.06 12.15 -22.16
CA VAL A 11 -4.83 10.91 -22.03
C VAL A 11 -5.50 10.92 -20.65
N PRO A 12 -6.81 10.61 -20.55
CA PRO A 12 -7.47 10.51 -19.26
C PRO A 12 -6.86 9.38 -18.41
N PRO A 13 -6.86 9.53 -17.08
CA PRO A 13 -6.32 8.51 -16.17
C PRO A 13 -7.06 7.18 -16.33
N ILE A 14 -6.34 6.08 -16.16
CA ILE A 14 -6.93 4.74 -16.17
C ILE A 14 -7.62 4.54 -14.82
N THR A 15 -8.93 4.34 -14.84
CA THR A 15 -9.72 4.10 -13.63
C THR A 15 -10.24 2.66 -13.58
N LEU A 16 -10.28 2.08 -12.38
CA LEU A 16 -10.78 0.74 -12.13
C LEU A 16 -11.88 0.78 -11.05
N GLN A 17 -12.92 -0.02 -11.24
CA GLN A 17 -14.01 -0.15 -10.28
C GLN A 17 -13.69 -1.26 -9.26
N LEU A 18 -13.58 -0.89 -7.99
CA LEU A 18 -13.30 -1.79 -6.88
C LEU A 18 -14.56 -1.99 -6.03
N GLN A 19 -14.77 -3.21 -5.53
CA GLN A 19 -15.84 -3.51 -4.58
C GLN A 19 -15.24 -3.55 -3.17
N LEU A 20 -15.56 -2.55 -2.35
CA LEU A 20 -15.09 -2.41 -0.96
C LEU A 20 -16.28 -2.54 -0.02
N ASN A 21 -16.35 -3.63 0.74
CA ASN A 21 -17.43 -3.87 1.72
C ASN A 21 -18.83 -3.59 1.11
N GLU A 22 -19.08 -4.14 -0.08
CA GLU A 22 -20.33 -4.01 -0.88
C GLU A 22 -20.52 -2.70 -1.66
N LEU A 23 -19.64 -1.71 -1.49
CA LEU A 23 -19.70 -0.46 -2.25
C LEU A 23 -18.78 -0.50 -3.47
N LYS A 24 -19.31 -0.01 -4.60
CA LYS A 24 -18.55 0.15 -5.85
C LYS A 24 -17.87 1.52 -5.86
N VAL A 25 -16.54 1.52 -5.86
CA VAL A 25 -15.72 2.74 -5.83
C VAL A 25 -14.81 2.77 -7.06
N TYR A 26 -14.67 3.94 -7.71
CA TYR A 26 -13.76 4.12 -8.83
C TYR A 26 -12.42 4.67 -8.33
N PHE A 27 -11.33 4.01 -8.71
CA PHE A 27 -9.96 4.38 -8.34
C PHE A 27 -9.10 4.58 -9.59
N GLU A 28 -8.28 5.63 -9.59
CA GLU A 28 -7.18 5.77 -10.56
C GLU A 28 -6.10 4.72 -10.27
N VAL A 29 -5.66 4.02 -11.31
CA VAL A 29 -4.61 3.01 -11.21
C VAL A 29 -3.25 3.70 -11.22
N ASP A 30 -2.68 3.91 -10.04
CA ASP A 30 -1.30 4.41 -9.91
C ASP A 30 -0.32 3.25 -9.68
N THR A 31 0.34 2.81 -10.76
CA THR A 31 1.39 1.77 -10.72
C THR A 31 2.68 2.23 -10.02
N GLY A 32 2.79 3.53 -9.72
CA GLY A 32 3.92 4.14 -9.01
C GLY A 32 3.77 4.19 -7.49
N CYS A 33 2.61 3.81 -6.95
CA CYS A 33 2.34 3.86 -5.52
C CYS A 33 2.11 2.46 -4.93
N SER A 34 2.74 2.17 -3.78
CA SER A 34 2.56 0.89 -3.08
C SER A 34 1.32 0.86 -2.16
N VAL A 35 0.62 1.99 -2.04
CA VAL A 35 -0.54 2.16 -1.14
C VAL A 35 -1.63 2.98 -1.83
N THR A 36 -2.88 2.70 -1.48
CA THR A 36 -4.04 3.47 -1.92
C THR A 36 -4.28 4.66 -1.00
N LEU A 37 -4.58 5.84 -1.56
CA LEU A 37 -4.95 7.04 -0.81
C LEU A 37 -6.41 7.40 -1.08
N MET A 38 -7.10 7.87 -0.05
CA MET A 38 -8.48 8.36 -0.11
C MET A 38 -8.60 9.55 0.83
N THR A 39 -9.36 10.58 0.43
CA THR A 39 -9.64 11.70 1.33
C THR A 39 -10.63 11.29 2.41
N TRP A 40 -10.59 11.98 3.56
CA TRP A 40 -11.61 11.78 4.58
C TRP A 40 -13.02 12.08 4.06
N SER A 41 -13.17 13.11 3.22
CA SER A 41 -14.47 13.49 2.69
C SER A 41 -15.10 12.42 1.79
N ASP A 42 -14.28 11.72 0.99
CA ASP A 42 -14.77 10.63 0.15
C ASP A 42 -15.04 9.39 1.00
N TYR A 43 -14.17 9.13 1.99
CA TYR A 43 -14.38 8.07 2.97
C TYR A 43 -15.73 8.24 3.69
N SER A 44 -16.01 9.41 4.25
CA SER A 44 -17.26 9.66 4.98
C SER A 44 -18.52 9.57 4.11
N LYS A 45 -18.43 9.86 2.80
CA LYS A 45 -19.56 9.71 1.87
C LYS A 45 -19.84 8.26 1.50
N LEU A 46 -18.81 7.42 1.50
CA LEU A 46 -18.95 6.02 1.08
C LEU A 46 -19.64 5.19 2.17
N TRP A 47 -19.48 5.53 3.45
CA TRP A 47 -20.07 4.76 4.55
C TRP A 47 -20.94 5.63 5.47
N ASP A 48 -22.26 5.38 5.48
CA ASP A 48 -23.25 6.09 6.31
C ASP A 48 -22.95 6.01 7.83
N ASN A 49 -22.28 4.95 8.27
CA ASN A 49 -21.76 4.77 9.63
C ASN A 49 -20.25 4.52 9.59
N ALA A 50 -19.52 5.36 8.85
CA ALA A 50 -18.07 5.30 8.73
C ALA A 50 -17.42 5.20 10.12
N LYS A 51 -16.93 4.01 10.49
CA LYS A 51 -16.06 3.88 11.67
C LYS A 51 -14.83 4.73 11.43
N VAL A 52 -14.39 5.47 12.45
CA VAL A 52 -13.13 6.19 12.34
C VAL A 52 -12.02 5.17 12.04
N PRO A 53 -11.29 5.30 10.91
CA PRO A 53 -10.19 4.43 10.56
C PRO A 53 -9.19 4.38 11.69
N GLU A 54 -8.65 3.20 11.95
CA GLU A 54 -7.55 3.08 12.90
C GLU A 54 -6.37 3.93 12.45
N LYS A 55 -5.76 4.59 13.43
CA LYS A 55 -4.63 5.47 13.23
C LYS A 55 -3.47 4.69 12.58
N CYS A 56 -3.23 4.93 11.29
CA CYS A 56 -2.09 4.34 10.59
C CYS A 56 -0.84 5.21 10.75
N CYS A 57 0.30 4.57 10.81
CA CYS A 57 1.60 5.14 11.12
C CYS A 57 2.62 4.91 10.00
N LEU A 58 2.14 4.46 8.84
CA LEU A 58 2.88 4.45 7.58
C LEU A 58 3.25 5.89 7.21
N LYS A 59 4.55 6.19 7.19
CA LYS A 59 5.06 7.47 6.69
C LYS A 59 5.18 7.37 5.17
N LEU A 60 4.37 8.16 4.46
CA LEU A 60 4.47 8.30 3.01
C LEU A 60 5.65 9.18 2.64
N LYS A 61 6.35 8.82 1.58
CA LYS A 61 7.40 9.64 0.98
C LYS A 61 7.19 9.65 -0.52
N THR A 62 7.55 10.75 -1.16
CA THR A 62 7.62 10.77 -2.62
C THR A 62 8.68 9.77 -3.09
N TYR A 63 8.66 9.43 -4.37
CA TYR A 63 9.63 8.50 -4.95
C TYR A 63 11.09 8.94 -4.75
N ILE A 64 11.34 10.25 -4.63
CA ILE A 64 12.66 10.84 -4.39
C ILE A 64 13.02 10.95 -2.90
N GLY A 65 12.11 10.53 -2.00
CA GLY A 65 12.36 10.47 -0.57
C GLY A 65 11.93 11.69 0.23
N GLU A 66 11.28 12.67 -0.40
CA GLU A 66 10.74 13.83 0.29
C GLU A 66 9.49 13.46 1.09
N ARG A 67 9.36 14.04 2.29
CA ARG A 67 8.22 13.81 3.18
C ARG A 67 7.02 14.56 2.61
N LEU A 68 5.88 13.88 2.48
CA LEU A 68 4.62 14.57 2.18
C LEU A 68 4.32 15.58 3.31
N GLU A 69 4.09 16.85 2.99
CA GLU A 69 3.85 17.91 4.00
C GLU A 69 2.67 17.61 4.93
N VAL A 70 1.67 16.86 4.45
CA VAL A 70 0.54 16.34 5.27
C VAL A 70 1.00 15.50 6.48
N LEU A 71 2.20 14.88 6.42
CA LEU A 71 2.78 14.12 7.53
C LEU A 71 3.49 14.99 8.57
N ALA A 72 3.87 16.21 8.21
CA ALA A 72 4.50 17.14 9.15
C ALA A 72 3.47 17.65 10.18
N SER A 73 2.24 17.94 9.72
CA SER A 73 1.15 18.42 10.58
C SER A 73 0.56 17.36 11.53
N HIS A 74 0.88 16.07 11.34
CA HIS A 74 0.27 14.95 12.07
C HIS A 74 1.30 13.98 12.66
N GLU A 75 2.45 14.47 13.11
CA GLU A 75 3.59 13.63 13.55
C GLU A 75 3.25 12.60 14.65
N ASN A 76 2.36 12.94 15.58
CA ASN A 76 1.91 12.05 16.65
C ASN A 76 1.15 10.81 16.14
N VAL A 77 0.68 10.85 14.89
CA VAL A 77 -0.02 9.78 14.18
C VAL A 77 0.98 8.80 13.56
N PHE A 78 2.12 9.29 13.09
CA PHE A 78 3.02 8.52 12.24
C PHE A 78 4.32 8.04 12.91
N LYS A 79 4.39 7.96 14.24
CA LYS A 79 5.65 7.64 14.94
C LYS A 79 6.21 6.23 14.68
N LYS A 80 5.38 5.18 14.59
CA LYS A 80 5.84 3.78 14.46
C LYS A 80 4.77 2.89 13.81
N LEU A 81 5.14 2.07 12.82
CA LEU A 81 4.29 1.06 12.18
C LEU A 81 3.52 0.20 13.21
N GLY A 82 2.21 0.07 13.00
CA GLY A 82 1.29 -0.68 13.81
C GLY A 82 1.00 -2.01 13.13
N THR A 83 0.78 -3.03 13.93
CA THR A 83 0.40 -4.36 13.46
C THR A 83 -1.09 -4.54 13.70
N PHE A 84 -1.84 -4.90 12.68
CA PHE A 84 -3.24 -5.32 12.86
C PHE A 84 -3.27 -6.51 13.82
N LYS A 85 -3.97 -6.37 14.94
CA LYS A 85 -4.11 -7.42 15.98
C LYS A 85 -5.42 -8.18 15.89
N GLY A 86 -6.21 -7.94 14.85
CA GLY A 86 -7.46 -8.66 14.62
C GLY A 86 -7.22 -10.07 14.06
N PRO A 87 -8.32 -10.82 13.82
CA PRO A 87 -8.23 -12.17 13.28
C PRO A 87 -7.60 -12.17 11.88
N PRO A 88 -6.87 -13.24 11.50
CA PRO A 88 -6.32 -13.38 10.15
C PRO A 88 -7.41 -13.22 9.09
N THR A 89 -7.17 -12.37 8.09
CA THR A 89 -8.07 -12.18 6.96
C THR A 89 -7.81 -13.26 5.91
N LYS A 90 -8.83 -14.03 5.56
CA LYS A 90 -8.79 -14.93 4.39
C LYS A 90 -9.07 -14.11 3.13
N ILE A 91 -8.27 -14.34 2.09
CA ILE A 91 -8.50 -13.81 0.76
C ILE A 91 -9.10 -14.96 -0.05
N ASP A 92 -10.41 -14.92 -0.29
CA ASP A 92 -11.13 -15.93 -1.06
C ASP A 92 -11.33 -15.43 -2.49
N GLU A 93 -10.80 -16.17 -3.47
CA GLU A 93 -11.02 -15.95 -4.90
C GLU A 93 -11.51 -17.26 -5.51
N LYS A 94 -12.72 -17.26 -6.08
CA LYS A 94 -13.45 -18.50 -6.39
C LYS A 94 -12.90 -19.23 -7.62
N ASP A 95 -12.30 -18.48 -8.54
CA ASP A 95 -11.86 -18.98 -9.85
C ASP A 95 -10.37 -18.66 -10.12
N ALA A 96 -9.59 -18.41 -9.07
CA ALA A 96 -8.16 -18.15 -9.22
C ALA A 96 -7.40 -19.41 -9.64
N THR A 97 -6.70 -19.30 -10.77
CA THR A 97 -5.66 -20.26 -11.15
C THR A 97 -4.29 -19.71 -10.74
N PRO A 98 -3.45 -20.46 -10.00
CA PRO A 98 -2.09 -20.03 -9.70
C PRO A 98 -1.30 -19.82 -10.99
N ARG A 99 -0.73 -18.64 -11.15
CA ARG A 99 0.12 -18.30 -12.31
C ARG A 99 1.52 -17.98 -11.84
N PHE A 100 2.49 -18.74 -12.34
CA PHE A 100 3.90 -18.45 -12.10
C PHE A 100 4.39 -17.39 -13.11
N PHE A 101 4.72 -16.21 -12.61
CA PHE A 101 5.34 -15.15 -13.41
C PHE A 101 6.83 -15.09 -13.13
N LYS A 102 7.64 -14.99 -14.19
CA LYS A 102 9.07 -14.71 -14.03
C LYS A 102 9.25 -13.30 -13.43
N PRO A 103 10.14 -13.12 -12.44
CA PRO A 103 10.45 -11.80 -11.90
C PRO A 103 10.97 -10.86 -12.99
N ARG A 104 10.56 -9.59 -12.94
CA ARG A 104 11.13 -8.56 -13.82
C ARG A 104 12.58 -8.29 -13.39
N PRO A 105 13.55 -8.22 -14.32
CA PRO A 105 14.91 -7.84 -13.96
C PRO A 105 14.92 -6.46 -13.30
N ALA A 106 15.45 -6.35 -12.09
CA ALA A 106 15.70 -5.06 -11.46
C ALA A 106 16.84 -4.35 -12.19
N THR A 107 16.72 -3.04 -12.38
CA THR A 107 17.82 -2.22 -12.91
C THR A 107 19.03 -2.32 -11.98
N TYR A 108 20.26 -2.30 -12.54
CA TYR A 108 21.49 -2.47 -11.77
C TYR A 108 21.58 -1.48 -10.59
N VAL A 109 21.21 -0.22 -10.84
CA VAL A 109 21.20 0.86 -9.85
C VAL A 109 20.27 0.55 -8.66
N MET A 110 19.19 -0.19 -8.87
CA MET A 110 18.19 -0.48 -7.84
C MET A 110 18.49 -1.77 -7.07
N LYS A 111 19.39 -2.64 -7.58
CA LYS A 111 19.71 -3.93 -6.93
C LYS A 111 20.08 -3.78 -5.44
N PRO A 112 20.99 -2.86 -5.04
CA PRO A 112 21.35 -2.74 -3.63
C PRO A 112 20.18 -2.34 -2.73
N ARG A 113 19.27 -1.50 -3.23
CA ARG A 113 18.07 -1.07 -2.50
C ARG A 113 17.05 -2.19 -2.36
N VAL A 114 16.85 -2.97 -3.43
CA VAL A 114 15.94 -4.12 -3.42
C VAL A 114 16.45 -5.19 -2.45
N GLU A 115 17.74 -5.50 -2.48
CA GLU A 115 18.36 -6.46 -1.57
C GLU A 115 18.28 -6.02 -0.11
N ALA A 116 18.62 -4.76 0.19
CA ALA A 116 18.52 -4.21 1.54
C ALA A 116 17.08 -4.27 2.09
N GLU A 117 16.08 -4.01 1.25
CA GLU A 117 14.68 -4.08 1.64
C GLU A 117 14.21 -5.53 1.85
N LEU A 118 14.63 -6.47 0.98
CA LEU A 118 14.37 -7.90 1.18
C LEU A 118 14.96 -8.41 2.49
N ASP A 119 16.19 -8.02 2.82
CA ASP A 119 16.83 -8.38 4.09
C ASP A 119 16.11 -7.77 5.29
N ARG A 120 15.66 -6.52 5.18
CA ARG A 120 14.84 -5.88 6.21
C ARG A 120 13.55 -6.67 6.45
N GLN A 121 12.85 -7.09 5.40
CA GLN A 121 11.61 -7.87 5.49
C GLN A 121 11.85 -9.26 6.09
N LYS A 122 12.91 -9.96 5.68
CA LYS A 122 13.29 -11.25 6.27
C LYS A 122 13.54 -11.15 7.78
N ARG A 123 14.26 -10.12 8.23
CA ARG A 123 14.51 -9.88 9.67
C ARG A 123 13.21 -9.66 10.44
N ILE A 124 12.29 -8.87 9.88
CA ILE A 124 10.96 -8.65 10.49
C ILE A 124 10.20 -9.98 10.58
N LEU A 125 10.17 -10.78 9.52
CA LEU A 125 9.47 -12.05 9.50
C LEU A 125 10.06 -13.05 10.51
N LEU A 126 11.39 -13.16 10.59
CA LEU A 126 12.09 -14.03 11.55
C LEU A 126 11.84 -13.58 13.01
N SER A 127 11.74 -12.28 13.26
CA SER A 127 11.38 -11.76 14.59
C SER A 127 9.93 -12.06 14.99
N GLN A 128 9.05 -12.34 14.02
CA GLN A 128 7.65 -12.68 14.23
C GLN A 128 7.40 -14.19 14.21
N SER A 129 8.26 -14.99 13.57
CA SER A 129 8.09 -16.46 13.49
C SER A 129 8.30 -17.16 14.84
N SER A 130 9.10 -16.57 15.74
CA SER A 130 9.22 -17.02 17.14
C SER A 130 7.90 -16.89 17.91
N LEU A 131 7.01 -15.95 17.54
CA LEU A 131 5.65 -15.81 18.07
C LEU A 131 4.62 -16.71 17.37
N LEU A 132 4.82 -17.04 16.09
CA LEU A 132 3.94 -17.95 15.34
C LEU A 132 4.16 -19.44 15.69
N ASN A 133 5.37 -19.81 16.09
CA ASN A 133 5.68 -21.18 16.49
C ASN A 133 5.12 -21.55 17.88
N SER A 134 4.79 -20.58 18.74
CA SER A 134 4.07 -20.81 20.01
C SER A 134 2.55 -20.89 19.85
N LEU A 135 2.04 -20.73 18.62
CA LEU A 135 0.61 -20.74 18.28
C LEU A 135 0.22 -21.89 17.34
N ARG A 136 1.14 -22.82 17.08
CA ARG A 136 0.77 -24.10 16.45
C ARG A 136 0.31 -25.08 17.54
N PRO A 137 -0.84 -25.76 17.38
CA PRO A 137 -1.21 -26.88 18.23
C PRO A 137 -0.25 -28.07 18.07
#